data_AF-A0A1S1MZ68-F1
#
_entry.id   AF-A0A1S1MZ68-F1
#
_cell.length_a   1.000
_cell.length_b   1.000
_cell.length_c   1.000
_cell.angle_alpha   90.00
_cell.angle_beta   90.00
_cell.angle_gamma   90.00
#
_symmetry.space_group_name_H-M   'P 1'
#
loop_
_entity.id
_entity.type
_entity.pdbx_description
1 polymer ?
#
loop_
_entity_poly.entity_id
_entity_poly.type
_entity_poly.pdbx_seq_one_letter_code
_entity_poly.pdbx_strand_id
1 'polypeptide(L)'
;MILALFGLGMFALGGIMLVKPIAFANGISEFSSKSWFHNFEIASRLIVGLLFIWQSKYSAYPVLFLVLGIILCFVSIILCFVSIFLVLVGSKQHKRFAILTSKIGVWFRPLGVFALSAGCVLMYLGFLGEGV
;
A
#
# COMPACT_ATOMS: atom_id res chain seq x y z
N MET A 1 -1.40 -18.17 5.03
CA MET A 1 -0.54 -17.77 3.89
C MET A 1 -0.73 -16.33 3.41
N ILE A 2 -1.95 -15.85 3.09
CA ILE A 2 -2.17 -14.52 2.47
C ILE A 2 -1.61 -13.37 3.33
N LEU A 3 -1.79 -13.42 4.65
CA LEU A 3 -1.26 -12.38 5.57
C LEU A 3 0.27 -12.33 5.57
N ALA A 4 0.93 -13.49 5.52
CA ALA A 4 2.39 -13.59 5.48
C ALA A 4 2.95 -13.08 4.14
N LEU A 5 2.30 -13.41 3.01
CA LEU A 5 2.65 -12.86 1.70
C LEU A 5 2.50 -11.34 1.64
N PHE A 6 1.42 -10.81 2.22
CA PHE A 6 1.21 -9.37 2.31
C PHE A 6 2.25 -8.69 3.21
N GLY A 7 2.54 -9.28 4.38
CA GLY A 7 3.60 -8.81 5.29
C GLY A 7 4.98 -8.84 4.66
N LEU A 8 5.31 -9.87 3.87
CA LEU A 8 6.56 -9.97 3.12
C LEU A 8 6.67 -8.86 2.08
N GLY A 9 5.58 -8.57 1.36
CA GLY A 9 5.53 -7.45 0.41
C GLY A 9 5.78 -6.10 1.11
N MET A 10 5.13 -5.86 2.25
CA MET A 10 5.36 -4.65 3.05
C MET A 10 6.81 -4.55 3.57
N PHE A 11 7.37 -5.68 4.02
CA PHE A 11 8.75 -5.74 4.50
C PHE A 11 9.75 -5.43 3.37
N ALA A 12 9.61 -6.07 2.21
CA ALA A 12 10.49 -5.84 1.06
C ALA A 12 10.43 -4.39 0.57
N LEU A 13 9.22 -3.83 0.42
CA LEU A 13 9.02 -2.44 0.00
C LEU A 13 9.55 -1.45 1.05
N GLY A 14 9.31 -1.70 2.34
CA GLY A 14 9.85 -0.90 3.44
C GLY A 14 11.38 -0.91 3.49
N GLY A 15 12.00 -2.06 3.20
CA GLY A 15 13.46 -2.19 3.08
C GLY A 15 14.01 -1.35 1.93
N ILE A 16 13.39 -1.41 0.75
CA ILE A 16 13.79 -0.60 -0.42
C ILE A 16 13.66 0.90 -0.10
N MET A 17 12.56 1.32 0.54
CA MET A 17 12.34 2.70 0.97
C MET A 17 13.40 3.18 1.97
N LEU A 18 13.89 2.30 2.85
CA LEU A 18 14.88 2.64 3.88
C LEU A 18 16.29 2.79 3.28
N VAL A 19 16.68 1.87 2.40
CA VAL A 19 18.02 1.82 1.79
C VAL A 19 18.17 2.88 0.69
N LYS A 20 17.19 3.02 -0.21
CA LYS A 20 17.22 4.00 -1.31
C LYS A 20 15.91 4.77 -1.45
N PRO A 21 15.59 5.67 -0.50
CA PRO A 21 14.34 6.44 -0.49
C PRO A 21 14.15 7.31 -1.74
N ILE A 22 15.25 7.91 -2.25
CA ILE A 22 15.21 8.80 -3.41
C ILE A 22 14.95 8.01 -4.71
N ALA A 23 15.59 6.85 -4.87
CA ALA A 23 15.35 6.00 -6.03
C ALA A 23 13.91 5.45 -6.02
N PHE A 24 13.41 5.09 -4.84
CA PHE A 24 12.03 4.67 -4.66
C PHE A 24 11.03 5.80 -5.01
N ALA A 25 11.26 7.01 -4.50
CA ALA A 25 10.42 8.18 -4.80
C ALA A 25 10.41 8.53 -6.30
N ASN A 26 11.56 8.45 -6.97
CA ASN A 26 11.65 8.66 -8.41
C ASN A 26 10.90 7.58 -9.19
N GLY A 27 11.02 6.30 -8.78
CA GLY A 27 10.26 5.20 -9.36
C GLY A 27 8.75 5.40 -9.23
N ILE A 28 8.27 5.75 -8.02
CA ILE A 28 6.85 6.05 -7.80
C ILE A 28 6.39 7.25 -8.63
N SER A 29 7.21 8.29 -8.76
CA SER A 29 6.89 9.45 -9.61
C SER A 29 6.73 9.05 -11.09
N GLU A 30 7.61 8.18 -11.59
CA GLU A 30 7.56 7.70 -12.97
C GLU A 30 6.37 6.75 -13.21
N PHE A 31 6.09 5.85 -12.24
CA PHE A 31 4.90 4.99 -12.28
C PHE A 31 3.60 5.80 -12.17
N SER A 32 3.54 6.79 -11.29
CA SER A 32 2.40 7.68 -11.09
C SER A 32 2.13 8.61 -12.28
N SER A 33 3.11 8.78 -13.19
CA SER A 33 2.91 9.53 -14.42
C SER A 33 2.00 8.79 -15.41
N LYS A 34 1.84 7.47 -15.25
CA LYS A 34 0.97 6.66 -16.12
C LYS A 34 -0.46 6.68 -15.59
N SER A 35 -1.38 7.20 -16.40
CA SER A 35 -2.82 7.26 -16.08
C SER A 35 -3.41 5.87 -15.69
N TRP A 36 -2.95 4.81 -16.35
CA TRP A 36 -3.42 3.45 -16.05
C TRP A 36 -2.97 2.92 -14.68
N PHE A 37 -1.85 3.43 -14.14
CA PHE A 37 -1.32 2.99 -12.85
C PHE A 37 -2.24 3.37 -11.67
N HIS A 38 -2.90 4.52 -11.74
CA HIS A 38 -3.85 4.93 -10.70
C HIS A 38 -5.02 3.95 -10.59
N ASN A 39 -5.62 3.58 -11.73
CA ASN A 39 -6.70 2.59 -11.75
C ASN A 39 -6.22 1.22 -11.25
N PHE A 40 -4.99 0.84 -11.60
CA PHE A 40 -4.37 -0.39 -11.10
C PHE A 40 -4.09 -0.37 -9.59
N GLU A 41 -3.59 0.74 -9.04
CA GLU A 41 -3.34 0.92 -7.60
C GLU A 41 -4.63 0.81 -6.80
N ILE A 42 -5.70 1.46 -7.27
CA ILE A 42 -7.03 1.39 -6.62
C ILE A 42 -7.61 -0.03 -6.73
N ALA A 43 -7.58 -0.63 -7.93
CA ALA A 43 -8.15 -1.95 -8.14
C ALA A 43 -7.42 -3.04 -7.34
N SER A 44 -6.08 -3.05 -7.37
CA SER A 44 -5.28 -4.03 -6.63
C SER A 44 -5.50 -3.93 -5.11
N ARG A 45 -5.57 -2.73 -4.55
CA ARG A 45 -5.86 -2.52 -3.12
C ARG A 45 -7.29 -2.90 -2.75
N LEU A 46 -8.26 -2.63 -3.61
CA LEU A 46 -9.65 -3.03 -3.40
C LEU A 46 -9.81 -4.56 -3.44
N ILE A 47 -9.16 -5.22 -4.41
CA ILE A 47 -9.15 -6.69 -4.50
C ILE A 47 -8.52 -7.30 -3.25
N VAL A 48 -7.35 -6.82 -2.82
CA VAL A 48 -6.68 -7.31 -1.59
C VAL A 48 -7.53 -7.03 -0.34
N GLY A 49 -8.17 -5.86 -0.25
CA GLY A 49 -9.09 -5.52 0.84
C GLY A 49 -10.30 -6.45 0.92
N LEU A 50 -10.94 -6.73 -0.21
CA LEU A 50 -12.05 -7.69 -0.30
C LEU A 50 -11.61 -9.12 0.04
N LEU A 51 -10.42 -9.53 -0.43
CA LEU A 51 -9.84 -10.83 -0.07
C LEU A 51 -9.61 -10.95 1.43
N PHE A 52 -9.13 -9.89 2.10
CA PHE A 52 -9.00 -9.89 3.55
C PHE A 52 -10.35 -9.95 4.28
N ILE A 53 -11.36 -9.21 3.82
CA ILE A 53 -12.72 -9.31 4.39
C ILE A 53 -13.28 -10.73 4.22
N TRP A 54 -13.10 -11.33 3.05
CA TRP A 54 -13.57 -12.69 2.78
C TRP A 54 -12.84 -13.73 3.63
N GLN A 55 -11.51 -13.65 3.69
CA GLN A 55 -10.67 -14.54 4.49
C GLN A 55 -10.87 -14.36 6.00
N SER A 56 -11.37 -13.20 6.45
CA SER A 56 -11.62 -12.93 7.87
C SER A 56 -12.51 -13.97 8.52
N LYS A 57 -13.48 -14.54 7.77
CA LYS A 57 -14.40 -15.57 8.29
C LYS A 57 -13.75 -16.92 8.56
N TYR A 58 -12.59 -17.19 7.96
CA TYR A 58 -11.91 -18.49 7.99
C TYR A 58 -10.53 -18.41 8.66
N SER A 59 -10.20 -17.29 9.29
CA SER A 59 -8.89 -17.03 9.87
C SER A 59 -8.96 -17.08 11.39
N ALA A 60 -7.86 -17.50 12.04
CA ALA A 60 -7.70 -17.48 13.50
C ALA A 60 -7.81 -16.06 14.09
N TYR A 61 -7.62 -15.02 13.26
CA TYR A 61 -7.70 -13.61 13.66
C TYR A 61 -8.75 -12.84 12.83
N PRO A 62 -10.05 -13.13 13.00
CA PRO A 62 -11.11 -12.56 12.17
C PRO A 62 -11.18 -11.04 12.27
N VAL A 63 -10.98 -10.48 13.47
CA VAL A 63 -11.03 -9.04 13.72
C VAL A 63 -9.88 -8.31 13.00
N LEU A 64 -8.66 -8.85 13.02
CA LEU A 64 -7.51 -8.22 12.35
C LEU A 64 -7.69 -8.18 10.83
N PHE A 65 -8.14 -9.29 10.24
CA PHE A 65 -8.43 -9.36 8.80
C PHE A 65 -9.57 -8.41 8.40
N LEU A 66 -10.62 -8.32 9.21
CA LEU A 66 -11.75 -7.43 8.95
C LEU A 66 -11.32 -5.96 9.02
N VAL A 67 -10.58 -5.56 10.06
CA VAL A 67 -10.09 -4.18 10.21
C VAL A 67 -9.14 -3.81 9.08
N LEU A 68 -8.17 -4.67 8.73
CA LEU A 68 -7.25 -4.43 7.62
C LEU A 68 -8.00 -4.32 6.28
N GLY A 69 -8.95 -5.22 6.03
CA GLY A 69 -9.76 -5.22 4.82
C GLY A 69 -10.64 -3.98 4.69
N ILE A 70 -11.29 -3.55 5.77
CA ILE A 70 -12.10 -2.32 5.81
C ILE A 70 -11.21 -1.10 5.56
N ILE A 71 -10.06 -0.99 6.23
CA ILE A 71 -9.13 0.13 6.02
C ILE A 71 -8.69 0.19 4.56
N LEU A 72 -8.31 -0.93 3.96
CA LEU A 72 -7.88 -0.98 2.56
C LEU A 72 -9.01 -0.60 1.60
N CYS A 73 -10.23 -1.09 1.80
CA CYS A 73 -11.39 -0.70 1.01
C CYS A 73 -11.70 0.79 1.16
N PHE A 74 -11.71 1.31 2.38
CA PHE A 74 -12.03 2.70 2.67
C PHE A 74 -11.01 3.66 2.05
N VAL A 75 -9.72 3.36 2.22
CA VAL A 75 -8.63 4.10 1.57
C VAL A 75 -8.73 4.01 0.06
N SER A 76 -9.08 2.84 -0.51
CA SER A 76 -9.27 2.68 -1.95
C SER A 76 -10.43 3.52 -2.48
N ILE A 77 -11.53 3.64 -1.73
CA ILE A 77 -12.66 4.50 -2.10
C ILE A 77 -12.24 5.97 -2.09
N ILE A 78 -11.57 6.43 -1.03
CA ILE A 78 -11.04 7.81 -0.95
C ILE A 78 -10.09 8.08 -2.12
N LEU A 79 -9.17 7.17 -2.38
CA LEU A 79 -8.22 7.29 -3.49
C LEU A 79 -8.92 7.29 -4.85
N CYS A 80 -10.01 6.55 -5.01
CA CYS A 80 -10.83 6.60 -6.22
C CYS A 80 -11.38 8.00 -6.45
N PHE A 81 -11.96 8.63 -5.42
CA PHE A 81 -12.42 10.03 -5.52
C PHE A 81 -11.28 11.00 -5.82
N VAL A 82 -10.15 10.86 -5.13
CA VAL A 82 -8.95 11.71 -5.36
C VAL A 82 -8.41 11.52 -6.78
N SER A 83 -8.38 10.29 -7.27
CA SER A 83 -7.87 9.96 -8.59
C SER A 83 -8.79 10.46 -9.72
N ILE A 84 -10.11 10.32 -9.57
CA ILE A 84 -11.09 10.90 -10.51
C ILE A 84 -10.95 12.43 -10.52
N PHE A 85 -10.81 13.04 -9.35
CA PHE A 85 -10.59 14.48 -9.22
C PHE A 85 -9.28 14.93 -9.90
N LEU A 86 -8.19 14.18 -9.72
CA LEU A 86 -6.90 14.45 -10.36
C LEU A 86 -6.96 14.32 -11.89
N VAL A 87 -7.66 13.30 -12.40
CA VAL A 87 -7.87 13.09 -13.84
C VAL A 87 -8.68 14.24 -14.45
N LEU A 88 -9.71 14.71 -13.75
CA LEU A 88 -10.54 15.85 -14.20
C LEU A 88 -9.78 17.19 -14.16
N VAL A 89 -8.88 17.39 -13.18
CA VAL A 89 -8.11 18.64 -13.02
C VAL A 89 -6.89 18.72 -13.96
N GLY A 90 -6.45 17.59 -14.53
CA GLY A 90 -5.54 17.53 -15.67
C GLY A 90 -4.06 17.85 -15.39
N SER A 91 -3.19 17.35 -16.29
CA SER A 91 -1.71 17.41 -16.46
C SER A 91 -0.85 18.30 -15.52
N LYS A 92 -1.32 19.49 -15.13
CA LYS A 92 -0.63 20.38 -14.19
C LYS A 92 -0.41 19.73 -12.80
N GLN A 93 -1.32 18.86 -12.36
CA GLN A 93 -1.21 18.14 -11.09
C GLN A 93 -0.15 17.04 -11.12
N HIS A 94 0.05 16.33 -12.25
CA HIS A 94 1.09 15.28 -12.35
C HIS A 94 2.51 15.84 -12.21
N LYS A 95 2.80 17.00 -12.81
CA LYS A 95 4.07 17.71 -12.57
C LYS A 95 4.22 18.13 -11.11
N ARG A 96 3.14 18.60 -10.49
CA ARG A 96 3.16 19.02 -9.08
C ARG A 96 3.37 17.82 -8.16
N PHE A 97 2.79 16.66 -8.47
CA PHE A 97 2.96 15.41 -7.73
C PHE A 97 4.38 14.83 -7.85
N ALA A 98 5.00 14.92 -9.03
CA ALA A 98 6.41 14.55 -9.22
C ALA A 98 7.36 15.42 -8.39
N ILE A 99 7.13 16.74 -8.37
CA ILE A 99 7.92 17.68 -7.54
C ILE A 99 7.65 17.47 -6.05
N LEU A 100 6.40 17.19 -5.66
CA LEU A 100 6.06 16.93 -4.26
C LEU A 100 6.70 15.63 -3.78
N THR A 101 6.59 14.56 -4.57
CA THR A 101 7.12 13.23 -4.27
C THR A 101 8.65 13.23 -4.16
N SER A 102 9.35 13.96 -5.04
CA SER A 102 10.81 14.10 -4.94
C SER A 102 11.24 14.86 -3.68
N LYS A 103 10.46 15.87 -3.25
CA LYS A 103 10.72 16.63 -2.02
C LYS A 103 10.37 15.85 -0.75
N ILE A 104 9.36 14.97 -0.83
CA ILE A 104 8.98 14.00 0.22
C ILE A 104 9.89 12.76 0.23
N GLY A 105 10.80 12.62 -0.74
CA GLY A 105 11.85 11.60 -0.82
C GLY A 105 12.47 11.24 0.54
N VAL A 106 12.87 12.23 1.32
CA VAL A 106 13.52 12.05 2.62
C VAL A 106 12.56 11.52 3.70
N TRP A 107 11.27 11.85 3.61
CA TRP A 107 10.21 11.38 4.51
C TRP A 107 9.80 9.92 4.26
N PHE A 108 10.23 9.29 3.17
CA PHE A 108 9.99 7.86 2.97
C PHE A 108 10.79 6.97 3.93
N ARG A 109 11.87 7.47 4.54
CA ARG A 109 12.64 6.69 5.53
C ARG A 109 11.85 6.30 6.78
N PRO A 110 11.23 7.24 7.53
CA PRO A 110 10.39 6.86 8.67
C PRO A 110 9.18 6.01 8.26
N LEU A 111 8.62 6.27 7.06
CA LEU A 111 7.55 5.45 6.49
C LEU A 111 8.00 4.01 6.21
N GLY A 112 9.22 3.83 5.70
CA GLY A 112 9.85 2.52 5.48
C GLY A 112 10.10 1.76 6.78
N VAL A 113 10.52 2.44 7.85
CA VAL A 113 10.67 1.84 9.20
C VAL A 113 9.32 1.33 9.71
N PHE A 114 8.26 2.13 9.57
CA PHE A 114 6.91 1.72 9.96
C PHE A 114 6.40 0.54 9.10
N ALA A 115 6.66 0.55 7.80
CA ALA A 115 6.30 -0.55 6.91
C ALA A 115 7.05 -1.84 7.25
N LEU A 116 8.33 -1.76 7.61
CA LEU A 116 9.15 -2.90 8.04
C LEU A 116 8.62 -3.50 9.35
N SER A 117 8.35 -2.67 10.36
CA SER A 117 7.84 -3.16 11.65
C SER A 117 6.46 -3.79 11.49
N ALA A 118 5.55 -3.14 10.77
CA ALA A 118 4.23 -3.68 10.46
C ALA A 118 4.33 -4.98 9.63
N GLY A 119 5.22 -5.03 8.64
CA GLY A 119 5.47 -6.22 7.82
C GLY A 119 5.95 -7.42 8.64
N CYS A 120 6.90 -7.23 9.55
CA CYS A 120 7.36 -8.27 10.47
C CYS A 120 6.24 -8.79 11.37
N VAL A 121 5.43 -7.90 11.94
CA VAL A 121 4.28 -8.28 12.79
C VAL A 121 3.26 -9.09 12.00
N LEU A 122 2.93 -8.67 10.79
CA LEU A 122 1.98 -9.38 9.91
C LEU A 122 2.52 -10.73 9.45
N MET A 123 3.82 -10.84 9.16
CA MET A 123 4.44 -12.13 8.85
C MET A 123 4.37 -13.07 10.05
N TYR A 124 4.73 -12.60 11.25
CA TYR A 124 4.68 -13.39 12.47
C TYR A 124 3.28 -13.91 12.77
N LEU A 125 2.26 -13.04 12.72
CA LEU A 125 0.85 -13.43 12.89
C LEU A 125 0.38 -14.37 11.78
N GLY A 126 0.89 -14.19 10.55
CA GLY A 126 0.57 -15.03 9.41
C GLY A 126 1.09 -16.46 9.53
N PHE A 127 2.26 -16.65 10.16
CA PHE A 127 2.80 -17.99 10.47
C PHE A 127 2.16 -18.59 11.73
N LEU A 128 1.89 -17.78 12.76
CA LEU A 128 1.26 -18.26 14.00
C LEU A 128 -0.18 -18.74 13.77
N GLY A 129 -0.91 -18.10 12.85
CA GLY A 129 -2.24 -18.52 12.45
C GLY A 129 -2.32 -19.81 11.62
N GLU A 130 -1.19 -20.38 11.19
CA GLU A 130 -1.13 -21.71 10.55
C GLU A 130 -0.73 -22.83 11.52
N GLY A 131 -0.32 -22.49 12.75
CA GLY A 131 0.12 -23.43 13.78
C GLY A 131 -0.98 -23.94 14.71
N VAL A 132 -2.26 -23.73 14.38
CA VAL A 132 -3.44 -24.22 15.11
C VAL A 132 -4.29 -25.10 14.20
#